data_AF-A0A933QKN5-F1
#
_entry.id   AF-A0A933QKN5-F1
#
_cell.length_a   1.000
_cell.length_b   1.000
_cell.length_c   1.000
_cell.angle_alpha   90.00
_cell.angle_beta   90.00
_cell.angle_gamma   90.00
#
_symmetry.space_group_name_H-M   'P 1'
#
loop_
_entity.id
_entity.type
_entity.pdbx_description
1 polymer ?
#
loop_
_entity_poly.entity_id
_entity_poly.type
_entity_poly.pdbx_seq_one_letter_code
_entity_poly.pdbx_strand_id
1 'polypeptide(L)'
;MGFIDQRVRKSGGIFVGIVLLGMVAAACSQTAPSSRSSSSHDSMEMQASTGSAAMEVVHASYLDLAGNIADQRARVDQWQNGDEASLNIAKEKLERIEIILATTKWAPTMLKATTAVNAAIAPMQRALNASDQAHARTAAKTMSDASHDVTHAFYGDWLPSLKGQHFSTMAPHAIYLDLNANIADLRTRVAAWEKGDEGSLNIAVEKVERIQVLVQHAYSTAVLLKPVNAIGASLPSISAALARKDVAAATGALKPLSDAAHDLTHDFYAWLKVTAGSNDPACIQAAYMDLSTNIAELKTRVTAWEKGDASSLNIAQEKLERIEIVLAHPRWSPPLLSAIQKIEHALPDVTLALKQQNPALTQESLKPFSDASHDVTHAYYGDFLPQAHQSVQVALHTDTQTGHSTAPVTSAQTVSGHADSHGPTETAVDSSTPDKGLVLGGFGVANGMVIALAALFKIRTRKKKRSEKTTSTGALPE
;
A
#
# COMPACT_ATOMS: atom_id res chain seq x y z
N MET A 1 -63.83 -16.11 20.82
CA MET A 1 -64.79 -17.09 20.25
C MET A 1 -64.43 -17.31 18.79
N GLY A 2 -64.72 -18.49 18.23
CA GLY A 2 -64.59 -18.76 16.78
C GLY A 2 -63.21 -19.28 16.34
N PHE A 3 -63.15 -20.56 15.97
CA PHE A 3 -62.07 -21.21 15.20
C PHE A 3 -62.66 -21.63 13.82
N ILE A 4 -61.94 -22.46 13.04
CA ILE A 4 -62.18 -22.91 11.63
C ILE A 4 -61.45 -21.98 10.65
N ASP A 5 -60.35 -22.33 9.97
CA ASP A 5 -59.68 -23.60 9.58
C ASP A 5 -60.39 -24.46 8.51
N GLN A 6 -59.85 -24.40 7.28
CA GLN A 6 -59.89 -25.52 6.32
C GLN A 6 -58.54 -25.63 5.57
N ARG A 7 -57.87 -26.78 5.75
CA ARG A 7 -56.83 -27.32 4.85
C ARG A 7 -57.48 -28.30 3.85
N VAL A 8 -56.64 -29.03 3.08
CA VAL A 8 -56.95 -30.31 2.35
C VAL A 8 -57.59 -30.07 0.95
N ARG A 9 -57.15 -30.67 -0.18
CA ARG A 9 -56.16 -31.76 -0.46
C ARG A 9 -55.45 -31.65 -1.84
N LYS A 10 -54.45 -32.52 -2.02
CA LYS A 10 -53.60 -32.77 -3.20
C LYS A 10 -54.32 -33.38 -4.43
N SER A 11 -53.79 -33.13 -5.64
CA SER A 11 -53.40 -34.07 -6.75
C SER A 11 -52.89 -33.20 -7.92
N GLY A 12 -51.93 -33.52 -8.80
CA GLY A 12 -51.26 -34.76 -9.20
C GLY A 12 -51.49 -34.99 -10.72
N GLY A 13 -50.51 -35.20 -11.62
CA GLY A 13 -49.04 -35.25 -11.54
C GLY A 13 -48.42 -35.77 -12.88
N ILE A 14 -47.11 -36.08 -12.90
CA ILE A 14 -46.32 -36.74 -13.99
C ILE A 14 -46.29 -35.98 -15.36
N PHE A 15 -45.36 -36.12 -16.32
CA PHE A 15 -44.19 -36.97 -16.67
C PHE A 15 -43.27 -36.08 -17.60
N VAL A 16 -41.97 -36.20 -17.92
CA VAL A 16 -40.76 -37.07 -17.81
C VAL A 16 -39.55 -36.08 -17.70
N GLY A 17 -38.25 -36.29 -17.43
CA GLY A 17 -37.25 -37.33 -17.05
C GLY A 17 -35.85 -36.67 -17.22
N ILE A 18 -34.74 -36.98 -16.54
CA ILE A 18 -33.99 -38.20 -16.19
C ILE A 18 -33.08 -38.74 -17.33
N VAL A 19 -31.76 -39.00 -17.18
CA VAL A 19 -30.69 -38.54 -16.23
C VAL A 19 -29.29 -39.07 -16.70
N LEU A 20 -28.18 -38.60 -16.10
CA LEU A 20 -26.77 -39.12 -16.17
C LEU A 20 -26.07 -39.05 -17.57
N LEU A 21 -24.76 -39.30 -17.75
CA LEU A 21 -23.50 -38.93 -17.05
C LEU A 21 -22.32 -39.55 -17.84
N GLY A 22 -21.13 -38.93 -17.89
CA GLY A 22 -19.94 -39.65 -18.38
C GLY A 22 -18.63 -38.85 -18.48
N MET A 23 -17.66 -39.16 -17.62
CA MET A 23 -16.23 -38.91 -17.85
C MET A 23 -15.52 -40.27 -18.01
N VAL A 24 -14.72 -40.43 -19.07
CA VAL A 24 -13.61 -41.39 -19.14
C VAL A 24 -12.49 -40.76 -19.96
N ALA A 25 -11.23 -40.96 -19.56
CA ALA A 25 -10.04 -40.51 -20.29
C ALA A 25 -9.33 -41.70 -20.99
N ALA A 26 -8.66 -41.42 -22.10
CA ALA A 26 -7.74 -42.34 -22.78
C ALA A 26 -6.60 -41.53 -23.45
N ALA A 27 -5.49 -42.19 -23.80
CA ALA A 27 -4.25 -41.51 -24.18
C ALA A 27 -3.51 -42.18 -25.37
N CYS A 28 -2.42 -41.52 -25.79
CA CYS A 28 -1.28 -42.05 -26.55
C CYS A 28 -1.37 -42.25 -28.09
N SER A 29 -0.49 -41.50 -28.78
CA SER A 29 0.49 -42.00 -29.78
C SER A 29 0.07 -42.31 -31.23
N GLN A 30 0.61 -41.60 -32.24
CA GLN A 30 1.88 -41.90 -32.96
C GLN A 30 1.99 -41.27 -34.38
N THR A 31 3.23 -40.90 -34.77
CA THR A 31 3.81 -40.77 -36.14
C THR A 31 3.32 -39.69 -37.15
N ALA A 32 4.31 -39.01 -37.76
CA ALA A 32 4.19 -38.16 -38.96
C ALA A 32 4.71 -38.91 -40.23
N PRO A 33 4.80 -38.28 -41.42
CA PRO A 33 6.14 -37.76 -41.80
C PRO A 33 6.24 -36.53 -42.74
N SER A 34 7.29 -35.73 -42.50
CA SER A 34 8.20 -35.05 -43.46
C SER A 34 7.77 -34.00 -44.51
N SER A 35 8.48 -32.86 -44.47
CA SER A 35 8.78 -31.89 -45.57
C SER A 35 7.63 -30.98 -46.06
N ARG A 36 7.84 -29.70 -46.42
CA ARG A 36 9.04 -29.00 -46.92
C ARG A 36 9.27 -27.61 -46.27
N SER A 37 10.45 -27.03 -46.52
CA SER A 37 10.79 -25.64 -46.24
C SER A 37 10.34 -24.67 -47.34
N SER A 38 9.88 -23.48 -46.95
CA SER A 38 9.95 -22.26 -47.76
C SER A 38 10.02 -21.05 -46.82
N SER A 39 11.06 -20.24 -46.95
CA SER A 39 11.29 -19.06 -46.11
C SER A 39 10.40 -17.88 -46.52
N SER A 40 9.62 -17.36 -45.58
CA SER A 40 9.12 -15.98 -45.60
C SER A 40 9.86 -15.17 -44.54
N HIS A 41 10.46 -14.05 -44.94
CA HIS A 41 11.00 -13.05 -44.01
C HIS A 41 9.84 -12.27 -43.38
N ASP A 42 9.19 -12.84 -42.36
CA ASP A 42 8.45 -12.02 -41.42
C ASP A 42 9.45 -11.25 -40.56
N SER A 43 9.44 -9.94 -40.72
CA SER A 43 10.29 -9.05 -39.95
C SER A 43 9.69 -8.93 -38.56
N MET A 44 10.10 -9.82 -37.65
CA MET A 44 9.95 -9.59 -36.22
C MET A 44 10.74 -8.32 -35.86
N GLU A 45 10.05 -7.19 -35.92
CA GLU A 45 10.40 -5.97 -35.22
C GLU A 45 10.34 -6.27 -33.72
N MET A 46 11.40 -6.90 -33.20
CA MET A 46 11.66 -6.93 -31.77
C MET A 46 11.82 -5.48 -31.34
N GLN A 47 10.74 -4.93 -30.77
CA GLN A 47 10.82 -3.73 -29.95
C GLN A 47 11.86 -4.02 -28.86
N ALA A 48 13.05 -3.46 -29.04
CA ALA A 48 14.12 -3.61 -28.06
C ALA A 48 13.63 -3.04 -26.73
N SER A 49 13.48 -3.92 -25.73
CA SER A 49 13.04 -3.54 -24.40
C SER A 49 14.13 -2.70 -23.74
N THR A 50 14.00 -1.38 -23.85
CA THR A 50 15.01 -0.39 -23.45
C THR A 50 15.14 -0.24 -21.93
N GLY A 51 15.63 -1.29 -21.27
CA GLY A 51 16.29 -1.24 -19.95
C GLY A 51 15.48 -0.74 -18.74
N SER A 52 14.19 -0.46 -18.91
CA SER A 52 13.29 -0.06 -17.83
C SER A 52 13.27 -1.12 -16.71
N ALA A 53 13.10 -0.67 -15.46
CA ALA A 53 12.56 -1.58 -14.46
C ALA A 53 11.18 -2.08 -14.90
N ALA A 54 10.82 -3.30 -14.49
CA ALA A 54 9.47 -3.80 -14.64
C ALA A 54 8.48 -2.83 -13.97
N MET A 55 7.30 -2.63 -14.57
CA MET A 55 6.28 -1.68 -14.12
C MET A 55 6.01 -1.83 -12.62
N GLU A 56 5.90 -3.08 -12.20
CA GLU A 56 5.55 -3.54 -10.87
C GLU A 56 6.60 -3.13 -9.83
N VAL A 57 7.89 -3.11 -10.19
CA VAL A 57 8.97 -2.62 -9.32
C VAL A 57 8.84 -1.11 -9.13
N VAL A 58 8.50 -0.35 -10.18
CA VAL A 58 8.29 1.11 -10.07
C VAL A 58 7.02 1.43 -9.28
N HIS A 59 5.95 0.65 -9.46
CA HIS A 59 4.71 0.77 -8.68
C HIS A 59 4.97 0.46 -7.20
N ALA A 60 5.60 -0.68 -6.89
CA ALA A 60 5.91 -1.05 -5.51
C ALA A 60 6.87 -0.04 -4.84
N SER A 61 7.92 0.40 -5.54
CA SER A 61 8.83 1.44 -5.06
C SER A 61 8.15 2.78 -4.81
N TYR A 62 7.17 3.16 -5.65
CA TYR A 62 6.38 4.38 -5.44
C TYR A 62 5.54 4.30 -4.15
N LEU A 63 4.89 3.15 -3.89
CA LEU A 63 4.12 2.94 -2.66
C LEU A 63 5.02 2.98 -1.41
N ASP A 64 6.16 2.31 -1.47
CA ASP A 64 7.18 2.27 -0.41
C ASP A 64 7.73 3.69 -0.12
N LEU A 65 8.07 4.44 -1.18
CA LEU A 65 8.56 5.82 -1.09
C LEU A 65 7.51 6.76 -0.49
N ALA A 66 6.29 6.77 -1.04
CA ALA A 66 5.21 7.63 -0.58
C ALA A 66 4.82 7.31 0.87
N GLY A 67 4.81 6.03 1.24
CA GLY A 67 4.52 5.58 2.60
C GLY A 67 5.58 5.99 3.62
N ASN A 68 6.86 5.84 3.29
CA ASN A 68 7.93 6.28 4.19
C ASN A 68 7.99 7.80 4.32
N ILE A 69 7.73 8.59 3.26
CA ILE A 69 7.64 10.07 3.37
C ILE A 69 6.48 10.50 4.28
N ALA A 70 5.31 9.86 4.15
CA ALA A 70 4.15 10.16 4.99
C ALA A 70 4.41 9.85 6.48
N ASP A 71 5.04 8.72 6.79
CA ASP A 71 5.43 8.36 8.16
C ASP A 71 6.56 9.27 8.67
N GLN A 72 7.61 9.53 7.87
CA GLN A 72 8.71 10.45 8.20
C GLN A 72 8.19 11.82 8.67
N ARG A 73 7.28 12.42 7.90
CA ARG A 73 6.63 13.68 8.26
C ARG A 73 5.82 13.56 9.54
N ALA A 74 5.03 12.49 9.69
CA ALA A 74 4.27 12.24 10.91
C ALA A 74 5.18 12.07 12.14
N ARG A 75 6.40 11.56 11.99
CA ARG A 75 7.40 11.45 13.06
C ARG A 75 8.04 12.78 13.42
N VAL A 76 8.34 13.63 12.44
CA VAL A 76 8.76 15.02 12.71
C VAL A 76 7.64 15.77 13.46
N ASP A 77 6.39 15.67 13.01
CA ASP A 77 5.24 16.28 13.69
C ASP A 77 5.02 15.69 15.11
N GLN A 78 5.23 14.38 15.34
CA GLN A 78 5.15 13.75 16.68
C GLN A 78 6.27 14.22 17.61
N TRP A 79 7.50 14.29 17.11
CA TRP A 79 8.67 14.75 17.87
C TRP A 79 8.52 16.22 18.30
N GLN A 80 8.00 17.10 17.43
CA GLN A 80 7.65 18.47 17.80
C GLN A 80 6.58 18.58 18.90
N ASN A 81 5.77 17.52 19.12
CA ASN A 81 4.79 17.44 20.20
C ASN A 81 5.32 16.71 21.44
N GLY A 82 6.65 16.49 21.54
CA GLY A 82 7.34 15.95 22.71
C GLY A 82 7.59 14.45 22.69
N ASP A 83 7.35 13.75 21.57
CA ASP A 83 7.73 12.34 21.41
C ASP A 83 9.17 12.20 20.90
N GLU A 84 10.14 12.28 21.82
CA GLU A 84 11.58 12.12 21.50
C GLU A 84 11.92 10.76 20.85
N ALA A 85 11.10 9.71 21.06
CA ALA A 85 11.32 8.43 20.37
C ALA A 85 11.10 8.55 18.85
N SER A 86 10.19 9.42 18.42
CA SER A 86 9.93 9.66 16.99
C SER A 86 11.08 10.36 16.26
N LEU A 87 12.06 10.99 16.93
CA LEU A 87 13.27 11.51 16.28
C LEU A 87 14.07 10.39 15.60
N ASN A 88 14.30 9.28 16.30
CA ASN A 88 15.06 8.16 15.74
C ASN A 88 14.30 7.44 14.62
N ILE A 89 12.97 7.32 14.75
CA ILE A 89 12.11 6.78 13.68
C ILE A 89 12.14 7.73 12.47
N ALA A 90 12.14 9.06 12.65
CA ALA A 90 12.24 10.02 11.54
C ALA A 90 13.57 9.90 10.77
N LYS A 91 14.67 9.49 11.43
CA LYS A 91 15.97 9.21 10.80
C LYS A 91 15.94 7.89 10.02
N GLU A 92 15.47 6.82 10.65
CA GLU A 92 15.28 5.50 10.01
C GLU A 92 14.39 5.63 8.76
N LYS A 93 13.34 6.46 8.81
CA LYS A 93 12.46 6.71 7.67
C LYS A 93 13.15 7.48 6.54
N LEU A 94 14.05 8.40 6.88
CA LEU A 94 14.86 9.13 5.90
C LEU A 94 15.87 8.22 5.19
N GLU A 95 16.52 7.33 5.93
CA GLU A 95 17.44 6.31 5.40
C GLU A 95 16.73 5.38 4.41
N ARG A 96 15.53 4.90 4.74
CA ARG A 96 14.68 4.13 3.81
C ARG A 96 14.34 4.92 2.54
N ILE A 97 14.01 6.21 2.65
CA ILE A 97 13.71 7.09 1.50
C ILE A 97 14.94 7.22 0.59
N GLU A 98 16.13 7.40 1.17
CA GLU A 98 17.40 7.45 0.44
C GLU A 98 17.70 6.13 -0.29
N ILE A 99 17.52 5.00 0.40
CA ILE A 99 17.66 3.66 -0.18
C ILE A 99 16.70 3.47 -1.36
N ILE A 100 15.39 3.68 -1.19
CA ILE A 100 14.41 3.49 -2.27
C ILE A 100 14.70 4.39 -3.47
N LEU A 101 15.14 5.63 -3.25
CA LEU A 101 15.49 6.55 -4.35
C LEU A 101 16.74 6.09 -5.12
N ALA A 102 17.71 5.46 -4.45
CA ALA A 102 18.91 4.90 -5.07
C ALA A 102 18.70 3.49 -5.68
N THR A 103 17.81 2.67 -5.12
CA THR A 103 17.57 1.27 -5.51
C THR A 103 16.38 1.08 -6.46
N THR A 104 15.92 2.15 -7.13
CA THR A 104 14.83 2.07 -8.12
C THR A 104 15.19 2.83 -9.40
N LYS A 105 15.15 2.14 -10.56
CA LYS A 105 15.21 2.78 -11.88
C LYS A 105 13.88 3.48 -12.18
N TRP A 106 13.72 4.69 -11.66
CA TRP A 106 12.57 5.55 -11.93
C TRP A 106 12.42 5.83 -13.43
N ALA A 107 11.19 5.77 -13.92
CA ALA A 107 10.88 6.08 -15.31
C ALA A 107 11.16 7.56 -15.66
N PRO A 108 11.48 7.90 -16.92
CA PRO A 108 11.85 9.27 -17.32
C PRO A 108 10.84 10.36 -16.92
N THR A 109 9.54 10.05 -16.94
CA THR A 109 8.47 10.95 -16.48
C THR A 109 8.55 11.29 -14.99
N MET A 110 9.04 10.37 -14.16
CA MET A 110 9.14 10.55 -12.71
C MET A 110 10.45 11.20 -12.26
N LEU A 111 11.52 11.14 -13.08
CA LEU A 111 12.88 11.58 -12.71
C LEU A 111 12.95 12.99 -12.13
N LYS A 112 12.20 13.95 -12.69
CA LYS A 112 12.17 15.34 -12.18
C LYS A 112 11.68 15.40 -10.72
N ALA A 113 10.61 14.68 -10.42
CA ALA A 113 9.99 14.71 -9.11
C ALA A 113 10.78 13.90 -8.07
N THR A 114 11.30 12.73 -8.45
CA THR A 114 12.14 11.92 -7.55
C THR A 114 13.48 12.60 -7.26
N THR A 115 14.04 13.35 -8.21
CA THR A 115 15.20 14.24 -7.98
C THR A 115 14.88 15.34 -6.96
N ALA A 116 13.67 15.90 -6.96
CA ALA A 116 13.25 16.91 -5.99
C ALA A 116 13.12 16.33 -4.57
N VAL A 117 12.61 15.11 -4.42
CA VAL A 117 12.61 14.40 -3.12
C VAL A 117 14.05 14.11 -2.66
N ASN A 118 14.91 13.63 -3.56
CA ASN A 118 16.32 13.35 -3.26
C ASN A 118 17.07 14.61 -2.77
N ALA A 119 16.81 15.78 -3.40
CA ALA A 119 17.38 17.06 -2.98
C ALA A 119 16.93 17.49 -1.56
N ALA A 120 15.78 17.01 -1.07
CA ALA A 120 15.29 17.29 0.28
C ALA A 120 15.93 16.42 1.37
N ILE A 121 16.65 15.34 1.02
CA ILE A 121 17.28 14.42 1.98
C ILE A 121 18.38 15.13 2.79
N ALA A 122 19.37 15.74 2.12
CA ALA A 122 20.50 16.36 2.82
C ALA A 122 20.10 17.53 3.77
N PRO A 123 19.14 18.42 3.43
CA PRO A 123 18.54 19.35 4.38
C PRO A 123 17.90 18.67 5.59
N MET A 124 17.10 17.61 5.39
CA MET A 124 16.47 16.86 6.48
C MET A 124 17.52 16.20 7.39
N GLN A 125 18.48 15.48 6.81
CA GLN A 125 19.47 14.70 7.57
C GLN A 125 20.34 15.61 8.45
N ARG A 126 20.69 16.81 7.97
CA ARG A 126 21.35 17.83 8.81
C ARG A 126 20.48 18.25 9.98
N ALA A 127 19.20 18.54 9.77
CA ALA A 127 18.30 18.99 10.82
C ALA A 127 18.03 17.90 11.88
N LEU A 128 17.75 16.65 11.45
CA LEU A 128 17.54 15.53 12.38
C LEU A 128 18.81 15.21 13.19
N ASN A 129 20.00 15.33 12.60
CA ASN A 129 21.26 15.07 13.31
C ASN A 129 21.70 16.23 14.21
N ALA A 130 21.28 17.47 13.93
CA ALA A 130 21.41 18.60 14.84
C ALA A 130 20.34 18.63 15.94
N SER A 131 19.35 17.72 15.92
CA SER A 131 18.12 17.78 16.72
C SER A 131 17.35 19.12 16.55
N ASP A 132 17.45 19.73 15.37
CA ASP A 132 16.78 20.98 15.04
C ASP A 132 15.35 20.71 14.55
N GLN A 133 14.39 20.80 15.47
CA GLN A 133 12.97 20.63 15.18
C GLN A 133 12.44 21.63 14.14
N ALA A 134 12.95 22.86 14.08
CA ALA A 134 12.42 23.91 13.20
C ALA A 134 12.83 23.66 11.75
N HIS A 135 14.11 23.39 11.51
CA HIS A 135 14.62 23.03 10.19
C HIS A 135 14.11 21.65 9.74
N ALA A 136 13.93 20.70 10.66
CA ALA A 136 13.36 19.39 10.32
C ALA A 136 11.93 19.50 9.79
N ARG A 137 11.08 20.37 10.39
CA ARG A 137 9.72 20.62 9.89
C ARG A 137 9.72 21.32 8.53
N THR A 138 10.62 22.28 8.31
CA THR A 138 10.77 22.94 7.01
C THR A 138 11.16 21.93 5.93
N ALA A 139 12.15 21.07 6.22
CA ALA A 139 12.55 19.98 5.32
C ALA A 139 11.43 18.94 5.12
N ALA A 140 10.67 18.59 6.16
CA ALA A 140 9.53 17.66 6.08
C ALA A 140 8.43 18.19 5.15
N LYS A 141 8.18 19.50 5.20
CA LYS A 141 7.29 20.16 4.25
C LYS A 141 7.85 20.09 2.83
N THR A 142 9.11 20.50 2.60
CA THR A 142 9.73 20.44 1.26
C THR A 142 9.71 19.03 0.68
N MET A 143 10.02 18.01 1.48
CA MET A 143 9.97 16.60 1.07
C MET A 143 8.55 16.11 0.77
N SER A 144 7.56 16.54 1.57
CA SER A 144 6.15 16.23 1.34
C SER A 144 5.57 16.95 0.11
N ASP A 145 6.00 18.19 -0.15
CA ASP A 145 5.61 18.95 -1.34
C ASP A 145 6.25 18.32 -2.60
N ALA A 146 7.51 17.85 -2.54
CA ALA A 146 8.12 17.07 -3.61
C ALA A 146 7.49 15.67 -3.80
N SER A 147 7.03 15.03 -2.73
CA SER A 147 6.29 13.76 -2.82
C SER A 147 4.95 13.91 -3.52
N HIS A 148 4.32 15.09 -3.44
CA HIS A 148 3.10 15.41 -4.18
C HIS A 148 3.37 15.49 -5.69
N ASP A 149 4.48 16.10 -6.09
CA ASP A 149 4.95 16.08 -7.50
C ASP A 149 5.25 14.65 -7.98
N VAL A 150 5.83 13.78 -7.13
CA VAL A 150 6.03 12.35 -7.46
C VAL A 150 4.68 11.65 -7.68
N THR A 151 3.67 11.96 -6.85
CA THR A 151 2.33 11.41 -7.01
C THR A 151 1.63 11.87 -8.30
N HIS A 152 1.81 13.13 -8.71
CA HIS A 152 1.33 13.60 -10.02
C HIS A 152 2.05 12.91 -11.18
N ALA A 153 3.39 12.83 -11.15
CA ALA A 153 4.15 12.11 -12.17
C ALA A 153 3.78 10.61 -12.23
N PHE A 154 3.34 10.02 -11.11
CA PHE A 154 2.88 8.64 -11.04
C PHE A 154 1.50 8.43 -11.68
N TYR A 155 0.43 9.06 -11.16
CA TYR A 155 -0.94 8.80 -11.66
C TYR A 155 -1.36 9.66 -12.87
N GLY A 156 -0.68 10.78 -13.12
CA GLY A 156 -0.99 11.69 -14.23
C GLY A 156 -0.25 11.33 -15.51
N ASP A 157 1.06 11.08 -15.42
CA ASP A 157 1.92 10.83 -16.59
C ASP A 157 2.28 9.34 -16.73
N TRP A 158 2.96 8.77 -15.73
CA TRP A 158 3.60 7.46 -15.84
C TRP A 158 2.60 6.32 -15.98
N LEU A 159 1.76 6.08 -14.98
CA LEU A 159 0.84 4.94 -14.98
C LEU A 159 -0.11 4.97 -16.19
N PRO A 160 -0.78 6.10 -16.53
CA PRO A 160 -1.60 6.19 -17.75
C PRO A 160 -0.86 5.89 -19.05
N SER A 161 0.44 6.19 -19.16
CA SER A 161 1.24 5.86 -20.35
C SER A 161 1.42 4.35 -20.58
N LEU A 162 1.17 3.53 -19.54
CA LEU A 162 1.24 2.07 -19.60
C LEU A 162 -0.12 1.41 -19.94
N LYS A 163 -1.12 2.20 -20.34
CA LYS A 163 -2.45 1.71 -20.68
C LYS A 163 -2.40 0.77 -21.88
N GLY A 164 -2.85 -0.47 -21.67
CA GLY A 164 -2.84 -1.52 -22.70
C GLY A 164 -1.53 -2.29 -22.82
N GLN A 165 -0.52 -1.98 -22.01
CA GLN A 165 0.66 -2.86 -21.89
C GLN A 165 0.30 -4.14 -21.13
N HIS A 166 0.93 -5.25 -21.48
CA HIS A 166 0.84 -6.49 -20.71
C HIS A 166 1.80 -6.43 -19.53
N PHE A 167 1.29 -6.74 -18.35
CA PHE A 167 2.07 -6.83 -17.12
C PHE A 167 2.45 -8.28 -16.81
N SER A 168 3.38 -8.46 -15.88
CA SER A 168 3.68 -9.75 -15.26
C SER A 168 2.44 -10.35 -14.59
N THR A 169 2.54 -11.63 -14.20
CA THR A 169 1.55 -12.29 -13.35
C THR A 169 1.48 -11.69 -11.94
N MET A 170 2.42 -10.83 -11.52
CA MET A 170 2.57 -10.33 -10.15
C MET A 170 2.12 -8.87 -9.96
N ALA A 171 1.87 -8.15 -11.05
CA ALA A 171 1.21 -6.84 -11.06
C ALA A 171 -0.10 -6.73 -10.23
N PRO A 172 -0.96 -7.77 -10.10
CA PRO A 172 -2.15 -7.70 -9.25
C PRO A 172 -1.85 -7.28 -7.80
N HIS A 173 -0.67 -7.59 -7.26
CA HIS A 173 -0.34 -7.32 -5.85
C HIS A 173 -0.13 -5.83 -5.58
N ALA A 174 0.74 -5.16 -6.34
CA ALA A 174 0.97 -3.72 -6.19
C ALA A 174 -0.31 -2.91 -6.49
N ILE A 175 -1.05 -3.31 -7.53
CA ILE A 175 -2.33 -2.69 -7.90
C ILE A 175 -3.39 -2.89 -6.81
N TYR A 176 -3.49 -4.08 -6.19
CA TYR A 176 -4.40 -4.33 -5.06
C TYR A 176 -4.10 -3.41 -3.87
N LEU A 177 -2.83 -3.31 -3.46
CA LEU A 177 -2.42 -2.51 -2.31
C LEU A 177 -2.75 -1.02 -2.52
N ASP A 178 -2.43 -0.48 -3.70
CA ASP A 178 -2.70 0.92 -4.05
C ASP A 178 -4.21 1.21 -4.15
N LEU A 179 -4.97 0.31 -4.78
CA LEU A 179 -6.42 0.43 -4.95
C LEU A 179 -7.14 0.39 -3.59
N ASN A 180 -6.78 -0.56 -2.73
CA ASN A 180 -7.32 -0.66 -1.38
C ASN A 180 -6.94 0.57 -0.52
N ALA A 181 -5.69 1.05 -0.61
CA ALA A 181 -5.24 2.23 0.12
C ALA A 181 -6.00 3.51 -0.27
N ASN A 182 -6.19 3.77 -1.58
CA ASN A 182 -6.94 4.96 -2.02
C ASN A 182 -8.44 4.85 -1.70
N ILE A 183 -9.05 3.66 -1.73
CA ILE A 183 -10.44 3.45 -1.29
C ILE A 183 -10.59 3.70 0.22
N ALA A 184 -9.65 3.23 1.05
CA ALA A 184 -9.66 3.48 2.49
C ALA A 184 -9.47 4.97 2.83
N ASP A 185 -8.57 5.67 2.13
CA ASP A 185 -8.36 7.11 2.26
C ASP A 185 -9.61 7.90 1.79
N LEU A 186 -10.18 7.59 0.63
CA LEU A 186 -11.43 8.19 0.13
C LEU A 186 -12.58 8.10 1.16
N ARG A 187 -12.80 6.92 1.73
CA ARG A 187 -13.79 6.72 2.80
C ARG A 187 -13.49 7.58 4.03
N THR A 188 -12.20 7.73 4.37
CA THR A 188 -11.74 8.58 5.48
C THR A 188 -11.99 10.06 5.20
N ARG A 189 -11.75 10.54 3.97
CA ARG A 189 -11.97 11.94 3.57
C ARG A 189 -13.44 12.34 3.54
N VAL A 190 -14.31 11.53 2.94
CA VAL A 190 -15.76 11.79 2.96
C VAL A 190 -16.27 11.81 4.40
N ALA A 191 -15.83 10.88 5.24
CA ALA A 191 -16.18 10.85 6.66
C ALA A 191 -15.50 11.97 7.50
N ALA A 192 -14.50 12.69 6.99
CA ALA A 192 -13.94 13.88 7.63
C ALA A 192 -14.69 15.15 7.20
N TRP A 193 -14.99 15.26 5.91
CA TRP A 193 -15.82 16.31 5.32
C TRP A 193 -17.24 16.33 5.91
N GLU A 194 -17.85 15.17 6.14
CA GLU A 194 -19.12 15.01 6.89
C GLU A 194 -19.08 15.60 8.31
N LYS A 195 -17.87 15.79 8.88
CA LYS A 195 -17.62 16.37 10.20
C LYS A 195 -17.13 17.83 10.14
N GLY A 196 -17.15 18.45 8.95
CA GLY A 196 -16.78 19.85 8.72
C GLY A 196 -15.35 20.09 8.22
N ASP A 197 -14.58 19.05 7.86
CA ASP A 197 -13.29 19.23 7.17
C ASP A 197 -13.49 19.42 5.66
N GLU A 198 -13.80 20.65 5.25
CA GLU A 198 -13.90 21.04 3.83
C GLU A 198 -12.58 20.80 3.06
N GLY A 199 -11.43 20.75 3.74
CA GLY A 199 -10.14 20.41 3.11
C GLY A 199 -10.11 18.97 2.57
N SER A 200 -10.84 18.06 3.21
CA SER A 200 -10.96 16.67 2.76
C SER A 200 -11.81 16.49 1.50
N LEU A 201 -12.66 17.46 1.10
CA LEU A 201 -13.43 17.37 -0.15
C LEU A 201 -12.52 17.26 -1.38
N ASN A 202 -11.55 18.16 -1.51
CA ASN A 202 -10.64 18.18 -2.66
C ASN A 202 -9.78 16.90 -2.71
N ILE A 203 -9.36 16.41 -1.54
CA ILE A 203 -8.61 15.15 -1.44
C ILE A 203 -9.52 13.96 -1.82
N ALA A 204 -10.81 13.96 -1.43
CA ALA A 204 -11.76 12.92 -1.85
C ALA A 204 -11.94 12.87 -3.38
N VAL A 205 -12.00 14.02 -4.06
CA VAL A 205 -12.02 14.09 -5.53
C VAL A 205 -10.76 13.45 -6.12
N GLU A 206 -9.59 13.85 -5.63
CA GLU A 206 -8.31 13.31 -6.08
C GLU A 206 -8.20 11.79 -5.87
N LYS A 207 -8.71 11.25 -4.74
CA LYS A 207 -8.75 9.80 -4.54
C LYS A 207 -9.65 9.08 -5.54
N VAL A 208 -10.79 9.65 -5.91
CA VAL A 208 -11.65 9.07 -6.95
C VAL A 208 -10.93 9.04 -8.30
N GLU A 209 -10.21 10.10 -8.67
CA GLU A 209 -9.40 10.16 -9.90
C GLU A 209 -8.29 9.08 -9.91
N ARG A 210 -7.53 8.97 -8.82
CA ARG A 210 -6.51 7.90 -8.65
C ARG A 210 -7.11 6.49 -8.78
N ILE A 211 -8.29 6.25 -8.19
CA ILE A 211 -9.00 4.98 -8.30
C ILE A 211 -9.47 4.72 -9.75
N GLN A 212 -9.93 5.75 -10.48
CA GLN A 212 -10.30 5.63 -11.90
C GLN A 212 -9.10 5.28 -12.79
N VAL A 213 -7.89 5.76 -12.46
CA VAL A 213 -6.65 5.31 -13.11
C VAL A 213 -6.38 3.85 -12.76
N LEU A 214 -6.29 3.51 -11.47
CA LEU A 214 -5.94 2.15 -11.02
C LEU A 214 -6.88 1.05 -11.56
N VAL A 215 -8.18 1.32 -11.63
CA VAL A 215 -9.17 0.41 -12.25
C VAL A 215 -8.84 0.10 -13.71
N GLN A 216 -8.37 1.08 -14.49
CA GLN A 216 -8.00 0.88 -15.90
C GLN A 216 -6.80 -0.07 -16.08
N HIS A 217 -5.87 -0.12 -15.12
CA HIS A 217 -4.71 -1.03 -15.16
C HIS A 217 -5.05 -2.40 -14.54
N ALA A 218 -5.86 -2.43 -13.48
CA ALA A 218 -6.36 -3.65 -12.86
C ALA A 218 -7.15 -4.56 -13.82
N TYR A 219 -7.78 -3.99 -14.87
CA TYR A 219 -8.51 -4.75 -15.89
C TYR A 219 -7.67 -5.77 -16.69
N SER A 220 -6.35 -5.63 -16.72
CA SER A 220 -5.44 -6.64 -17.28
C SER A 220 -5.44 -7.96 -16.49
N THR A 221 -5.92 -7.93 -15.24
CA THR A 221 -5.81 -9.04 -14.28
C THR A 221 -7.14 -9.81 -14.19
N ALA A 222 -7.25 -10.89 -14.97
CA ALA A 222 -8.51 -11.64 -15.12
C ALA A 222 -9.12 -12.15 -13.80
N VAL A 223 -8.31 -12.36 -12.76
CA VAL A 223 -8.75 -12.88 -11.45
C VAL A 223 -9.47 -11.83 -10.59
N LEU A 224 -9.05 -10.56 -10.67
CA LEU A 224 -9.68 -9.46 -9.91
C LEU A 224 -10.80 -8.75 -10.70
N LEU A 225 -11.09 -9.23 -11.92
CA LEU A 225 -11.95 -8.56 -12.90
C LEU A 225 -13.38 -8.27 -12.40
N LYS A 226 -13.99 -9.16 -11.61
CA LYS A 226 -15.34 -8.96 -11.05
C LYS A 226 -15.38 -7.79 -10.06
N PRO A 227 -14.62 -7.79 -8.95
CA PRO A 227 -14.66 -6.69 -7.99
C PRO A 227 -14.11 -5.38 -8.56
N VAL A 228 -13.10 -5.42 -9.44
CA VAL A 228 -12.60 -4.23 -10.17
C VAL A 228 -13.71 -3.56 -10.99
N ASN A 229 -14.56 -4.34 -11.66
CA ASN A 229 -15.74 -3.80 -12.36
C ASN A 229 -16.75 -3.16 -11.39
N ALA A 230 -17.03 -3.78 -10.24
CA ALA A 230 -17.96 -3.23 -9.25
C ALA A 230 -17.43 -1.95 -8.59
N ILE A 231 -16.11 -1.86 -8.36
CA ILE A 231 -15.41 -0.63 -7.96
C ILE A 231 -15.61 0.43 -9.04
N GLY A 232 -15.23 0.15 -10.29
CA GLY A 232 -15.35 1.08 -11.42
C GLY A 232 -16.77 1.62 -11.63
N ALA A 233 -17.78 0.75 -11.54
CA ALA A 233 -19.19 1.12 -11.65
C ALA A 233 -19.70 1.99 -10.48
N SER A 234 -19.02 2.00 -9.33
CA SER A 234 -19.39 2.83 -8.17
C SER A 234 -18.87 4.28 -8.28
N LEU A 235 -17.78 4.50 -9.01
CA LEU A 235 -17.09 5.79 -9.07
C LEU A 235 -17.92 6.95 -9.66
N PRO A 236 -18.75 6.78 -10.71
CA PRO A 236 -19.52 7.89 -11.29
C PRO A 236 -20.49 8.53 -10.28
N SER A 237 -21.15 7.71 -9.45
CA SER A 237 -22.08 8.19 -8.41
C SER A 237 -21.38 9.00 -7.33
N ILE A 238 -20.18 8.55 -6.91
CA ILE A 238 -19.35 9.27 -5.94
C ILE A 238 -18.84 10.58 -6.55
N SER A 239 -18.28 10.52 -7.76
CA SER A 239 -17.78 11.68 -8.52
C SER A 239 -18.86 12.77 -8.64
N ALA A 240 -20.08 12.39 -9.03
CA ALA A 240 -21.19 13.30 -9.18
C ALA A 240 -21.68 13.89 -7.85
N ALA A 241 -21.56 13.17 -6.73
CA ALA A 241 -21.89 13.69 -5.41
C ALA A 241 -20.84 14.70 -4.91
N LEU A 242 -19.55 14.38 -5.04
CA LEU A 242 -18.44 15.28 -4.70
C LEU A 242 -18.50 16.58 -5.52
N ALA A 243 -18.73 16.48 -6.83
CA ALA A 243 -18.88 17.63 -7.73
C ALA A 243 -20.06 18.55 -7.37
N ARG A 244 -21.16 17.99 -6.81
CA ARG A 244 -22.30 18.77 -6.28
C ARG A 244 -22.08 19.30 -4.85
N LYS A 245 -20.95 18.96 -4.20
CA LYS A 245 -20.70 19.16 -2.76
C LYS A 245 -21.79 18.54 -1.86
N ASP A 246 -22.33 17.40 -2.30
CA ASP A 246 -23.39 16.66 -1.64
C ASP A 246 -22.81 15.52 -0.79
N VAL A 247 -22.45 15.83 0.45
CA VAL A 247 -21.80 14.87 1.37
C VAL A 247 -22.72 13.70 1.73
N ALA A 248 -24.03 13.91 1.80
CA ALA A 248 -24.99 12.86 2.09
C ALA A 248 -25.07 11.83 0.94
N ALA A 249 -25.13 12.29 -0.32
CA ALA A 249 -25.04 11.40 -1.46
C ALA A 249 -23.66 10.75 -1.60
N ALA A 250 -22.57 11.44 -1.23
CA ALA A 250 -21.23 10.87 -1.24
C ALA A 250 -21.10 9.72 -0.24
N THR A 251 -21.51 9.92 1.02
CA THR A 251 -21.58 8.87 2.05
C THR A 251 -22.46 7.70 1.61
N GLY A 252 -23.62 7.98 0.98
CA GLY A 252 -24.48 6.92 0.42
C GLY A 252 -23.83 6.12 -0.71
N ALA A 253 -23.14 6.80 -1.64
CA ALA A 253 -22.48 6.18 -2.78
C ALA A 253 -21.20 5.40 -2.40
N LEU A 254 -20.63 5.62 -1.20
CA LEU A 254 -19.51 4.83 -0.70
C LEU A 254 -19.87 3.39 -0.31
N LYS A 255 -21.16 3.04 -0.13
CA LYS A 255 -21.51 1.67 0.25
C LYS A 255 -21.17 0.66 -0.87
N PRO A 256 -21.67 0.78 -2.12
CA PRO A 256 -21.29 -0.13 -3.21
C PRO A 256 -19.78 -0.25 -3.42
N LEU A 257 -19.02 0.85 -3.26
CA LEU A 257 -17.56 0.83 -3.32
C LEU A 257 -16.93 0.04 -2.15
N SER A 258 -17.49 0.16 -0.95
CA SER A 258 -17.01 -0.57 0.24
C SER A 258 -17.29 -2.07 0.14
N ASP A 259 -18.48 -2.43 -0.35
CA ASP A 259 -18.89 -3.81 -0.60
C ASP A 259 -17.98 -4.43 -1.69
N ALA A 260 -17.72 -3.70 -2.79
CA ALA A 260 -16.83 -4.14 -3.86
C ALA A 260 -15.34 -4.24 -3.46
N ALA A 261 -14.86 -3.40 -2.53
CA ALA A 261 -13.50 -3.48 -1.98
C ALA A 261 -13.31 -4.65 -0.99
N HIS A 262 -14.41 -5.08 -0.34
CA HIS A 262 -14.44 -6.30 0.46
C HIS A 262 -14.37 -7.55 -0.44
N ASP A 263 -15.19 -7.61 -1.50
CA ASP A 263 -15.09 -8.63 -2.55
C ASP A 263 -13.67 -8.67 -3.16
N LEU A 264 -13.10 -7.52 -3.54
CA LEU A 264 -11.72 -7.40 -4.06
C LEU A 264 -10.71 -8.09 -3.15
N THR A 265 -10.86 -7.87 -1.85
CA THR A 265 -9.94 -8.40 -0.85
C THR A 265 -10.07 -9.91 -0.70
N HIS A 266 -11.30 -10.45 -0.71
CA HIS A 266 -11.50 -11.91 -0.68
C HIS A 266 -10.97 -12.59 -1.94
N ASP A 267 -11.29 -12.07 -3.13
CA ASP A 267 -10.80 -12.60 -4.40
C ASP A 267 -9.25 -12.50 -4.50
N PHE A 268 -8.65 -11.44 -3.95
CA PHE A 268 -7.19 -11.25 -3.90
C PHE A 268 -6.47 -12.24 -2.97
N TYR A 269 -6.91 -12.42 -1.72
CA TYR A 269 -6.26 -13.41 -0.84
C TYR A 269 -6.56 -14.86 -1.26
N ALA A 270 -7.67 -15.12 -1.96
CA ALA A 270 -7.91 -16.39 -2.63
C ALA A 270 -6.94 -16.62 -3.81
N TRP A 271 -6.61 -15.57 -4.58
CA TRP A 271 -5.61 -15.61 -5.64
C TRP A 271 -4.19 -15.86 -5.10
N LEU A 272 -3.77 -15.17 -4.04
CA LEU A 272 -2.46 -15.37 -3.41
C LEU A 272 -2.24 -16.83 -2.98
N LYS A 273 -3.27 -17.47 -2.40
CA LYS A 273 -3.26 -18.89 -1.98
C LYS A 273 -3.00 -19.88 -3.13
N VAL A 274 -3.33 -19.53 -4.38
CA VAL A 274 -3.15 -20.42 -5.56
C VAL A 274 -2.01 -20.02 -6.48
N THR A 275 -1.36 -18.88 -6.22
CA THR A 275 -0.21 -18.37 -7.00
C THR A 275 1.11 -18.34 -6.20
N ALA A 276 1.14 -19.08 -5.09
CA ALA A 276 2.31 -19.23 -4.23
C ALA A 276 3.55 -19.78 -4.97
N GLY A 277 4.74 -19.33 -4.56
CA GLY A 277 6.04 -19.76 -5.09
C GLY A 277 6.71 -18.77 -6.06
N SER A 278 6.21 -17.53 -6.19
CA SER A 278 6.80 -16.52 -7.08
C SER A 278 8.13 -15.97 -6.57
N ASN A 279 9.15 -15.90 -7.44
CA ASN A 279 10.47 -15.32 -7.13
C ASN A 279 10.71 -13.96 -7.81
N ASP A 280 9.64 -13.30 -8.27
CA ASP A 280 9.68 -11.96 -8.86
C ASP A 280 10.05 -10.91 -7.78
N PRO A 281 11.07 -10.05 -8.00
CA PRO A 281 11.42 -8.97 -7.08
C PRO A 281 10.23 -8.05 -6.72
N ALA A 282 9.33 -7.77 -7.65
CA ALA A 282 8.15 -6.94 -7.39
C ALA A 282 7.11 -7.67 -6.52
N CYS A 283 6.97 -8.99 -6.67
CA CYS A 283 6.18 -9.82 -5.77
C CYS A 283 6.75 -9.78 -4.34
N ILE A 284 8.07 -9.87 -4.19
CA ILE A 284 8.74 -9.79 -2.88
C ILE A 284 8.56 -8.39 -2.25
N GLN A 285 8.67 -7.30 -3.03
CA GLN A 285 8.39 -5.93 -2.55
C GLN A 285 6.92 -5.75 -2.12
N ALA A 286 5.97 -6.19 -2.95
CA ALA A 286 4.55 -6.09 -2.62
C ALA A 286 4.17 -6.96 -1.41
N ALA A 287 4.69 -8.19 -1.32
CA ALA A 287 4.52 -9.06 -0.16
C ALA A 287 5.15 -8.48 1.11
N TYR A 288 6.32 -7.81 1.04
CA TYR A 288 6.89 -7.11 2.19
C TYR A 288 5.95 -5.99 2.71
N MET A 289 5.39 -5.18 1.81
CA MET A 289 4.45 -4.11 2.18
C MET A 289 3.14 -4.66 2.77
N ASP A 290 2.57 -5.71 2.16
CA ASP A 290 1.36 -6.39 2.62
C ASP A 290 1.59 -7.04 4.00
N LEU A 291 2.69 -7.78 4.18
CA LEU A 291 3.11 -8.37 5.44
C LEU A 291 3.25 -7.31 6.54
N SER A 292 4.04 -6.26 6.28
CA SER A 292 4.28 -5.17 7.23
C SER A 292 2.98 -4.45 7.62
N THR A 293 2.07 -4.25 6.67
CA THR A 293 0.76 -3.63 6.91
C THR A 293 -0.12 -4.51 7.79
N ASN A 294 -0.28 -5.81 7.48
CA ASN A 294 -1.12 -6.69 8.29
C ASN A 294 -0.53 -6.93 9.69
N ILE A 295 0.81 -6.94 9.86
CA ILE A 295 1.45 -7.03 11.19
C ILE A 295 1.17 -5.76 12.01
N ALA A 296 1.31 -4.57 11.42
CA ALA A 296 1.00 -3.30 12.10
C ALA A 296 -0.48 -3.21 12.50
N GLU A 297 -1.39 -3.64 11.62
CA GLU A 297 -2.81 -3.70 11.92
C GLU A 297 -3.16 -4.78 12.96
N LEU A 298 -2.56 -5.97 12.92
CA LEU A 298 -2.72 -7.03 13.92
C LEU A 298 -2.36 -6.51 15.33
N LYS A 299 -1.19 -5.90 15.49
CA LYS A 299 -0.75 -5.27 16.75
C LYS A 299 -1.73 -4.18 17.21
N THR A 300 -2.23 -3.38 16.27
CA THR A 300 -3.24 -2.33 16.56
C THR A 300 -4.56 -2.93 17.04
N ARG A 301 -5.02 -4.02 16.43
CA ARG A 301 -6.30 -4.69 16.77
C ARG A 301 -6.24 -5.43 18.09
N VAL A 302 -5.15 -6.16 18.38
CA VAL A 302 -4.96 -6.78 19.70
C VAL A 302 -4.90 -5.71 20.79
N THR A 303 -4.19 -4.61 20.55
CA THR A 303 -4.14 -3.46 21.48
C THR A 303 -5.50 -2.77 21.68
N ALA A 304 -6.37 -2.76 20.67
CA ALA A 304 -7.73 -2.23 20.81
C ALA A 304 -8.63 -3.20 21.60
N TRP A 305 -8.52 -4.50 21.32
CA TRP A 305 -9.26 -5.58 21.98
C TRP A 305 -8.92 -5.71 23.47
N GLU A 306 -7.63 -5.63 23.83
CA GLU A 306 -7.15 -5.52 25.21
C GLU A 306 -7.78 -4.33 25.95
N LYS A 307 -8.01 -3.20 25.25
CA LYS A 307 -8.66 -1.99 25.77
C LYS A 307 -10.20 -2.07 25.73
N GLY A 308 -10.76 -3.25 25.48
CA GLY A 308 -12.19 -3.55 25.56
C GLY A 308 -12.96 -3.47 24.23
N ASP A 309 -12.29 -3.24 23.09
CA ASP A 309 -12.96 -3.34 21.78
C ASP A 309 -13.05 -4.81 21.32
N ALA A 310 -14.08 -5.50 21.78
CA ALA A 310 -14.37 -6.88 21.38
C ALA A 310 -14.53 -7.07 19.86
N SER A 311 -14.85 -6.01 19.09
CA SER A 311 -14.96 -6.12 17.63
C SER A 311 -13.60 -6.30 16.94
N SER A 312 -12.51 -5.83 17.56
CA SER A 312 -11.17 -5.96 17.00
C SER A 312 -10.58 -7.37 17.12
N LEU A 313 -11.16 -8.32 17.88
CA LEU A 313 -10.72 -9.72 17.91
C LEU A 313 -10.89 -10.39 16.54
N ASN A 314 -12.06 -10.27 15.92
CA ASN A 314 -12.32 -10.88 14.61
C ASN A 314 -11.38 -10.31 13.53
N ILE A 315 -11.10 -9.00 13.61
CA ILE A 315 -10.16 -8.34 12.68
C ILE A 315 -8.71 -8.78 12.97
N ALA A 316 -8.32 -9.00 14.23
CA ALA A 316 -7.01 -9.56 14.56
C ALA A 316 -6.84 -10.98 13.98
N GLN A 317 -7.86 -11.83 14.08
CA GLN A 317 -7.87 -13.17 13.46
C GLN A 317 -7.80 -13.10 11.93
N GLU A 318 -8.56 -12.21 11.30
CA GLU A 318 -8.48 -11.94 9.85
C GLU A 318 -7.08 -11.49 9.42
N LYS A 319 -6.44 -10.60 10.19
CA LYS A 319 -5.09 -10.11 9.90
C LYS A 319 -4.03 -11.20 10.04
N LEU A 320 -4.22 -12.13 10.98
CA LEU A 320 -3.37 -13.30 11.15
C LEU A 320 -3.45 -14.26 9.95
N GLU A 321 -4.66 -14.57 9.45
CA GLU A 321 -4.82 -15.41 8.25
C GLU A 321 -4.15 -14.76 7.03
N ARG A 322 -4.29 -13.43 6.86
CA ARG A 322 -3.60 -12.69 5.79
C ARG A 322 -2.08 -12.80 5.90
N ILE A 323 -1.52 -12.77 7.10
CA ILE A 323 -0.08 -12.97 7.33
C ILE A 323 0.33 -14.40 6.95
N GLU A 324 -0.42 -15.43 7.39
CA GLU A 324 -0.18 -16.84 7.00
C GLU A 324 -0.14 -17.00 5.46
N ILE A 325 -1.03 -16.30 4.74
CA ILE A 325 -1.08 -16.31 3.27
C ILE A 325 0.11 -15.57 2.64
N VAL A 326 0.44 -14.38 3.12
CA VAL A 326 1.51 -13.54 2.54
C VAL A 326 2.89 -14.15 2.82
N LEU A 327 3.10 -14.80 3.97
CA LEU A 327 4.33 -15.55 4.24
C LEU A 327 4.52 -16.72 3.25
N ALA A 328 3.44 -17.42 2.90
CA ALA A 328 3.50 -18.54 1.96
C ALA A 328 3.55 -18.14 0.47
N HIS A 329 3.28 -16.87 0.13
CA HIS A 329 3.08 -16.46 -1.27
C HIS A 329 4.38 -16.31 -2.08
N PRO A 330 5.37 -15.47 -1.72
CA PRO A 330 6.62 -15.37 -2.47
C PRO A 330 7.61 -16.47 -2.05
N ARG A 331 8.55 -16.78 -2.94
CA ARG A 331 9.84 -17.36 -2.56
C ARG A 331 10.72 -16.23 -2.03
N TRP A 332 10.66 -16.01 -0.73
CA TRP A 332 11.51 -15.04 -0.03
C TRP A 332 12.98 -15.23 -0.42
N SER A 333 13.64 -14.13 -0.75
CA SER A 333 15.04 -14.12 -1.16
C SER A 333 15.96 -14.52 -0.01
N PRO A 334 17.17 -15.05 -0.27
CA PRO A 334 18.09 -15.47 0.79
C PRO A 334 18.37 -14.41 1.88
N PRO A 335 18.46 -13.10 1.57
CA PRO A 335 18.54 -12.06 2.61
C PRO A 335 17.35 -12.03 3.57
N LEU A 336 16.13 -12.14 3.05
CA LEU A 336 14.90 -12.06 3.85
C LEU A 336 14.62 -13.34 4.64
N LEU A 337 15.07 -14.49 4.13
CA LEU A 337 14.66 -15.82 4.59
C LEU A 337 14.86 -16.04 6.10
N SER A 338 16.01 -15.65 6.66
CA SER A 338 16.29 -15.85 8.10
C SER A 338 15.38 -15.00 9.01
N ALA A 339 14.97 -13.81 8.55
CA ALA A 339 14.07 -12.95 9.30
C ALA A 339 12.60 -13.41 9.15
N ILE A 340 12.21 -13.86 7.96
CA ILE A 340 10.90 -14.47 7.70
C ILE A 340 10.70 -15.71 8.58
N GLN A 341 11.70 -16.58 8.68
CA GLN A 341 11.66 -17.78 9.55
C GLN A 341 11.41 -17.46 11.03
N LYS A 342 11.84 -16.29 11.53
CA LYS A 342 11.51 -15.83 12.89
C LYS A 342 10.03 -15.48 13.04
N ILE A 343 9.41 -14.89 12.02
CA ILE A 343 7.96 -14.64 11.98
C ILE A 343 7.21 -15.96 11.94
N GLU A 344 7.58 -16.88 11.03
CA GLU A 344 6.99 -18.22 10.93
C GLU A 344 7.08 -19.01 12.24
N HIS A 345 8.19 -18.88 12.98
CA HIS A 345 8.38 -19.56 14.26
C HIS A 345 7.55 -18.97 15.40
N ALA A 346 7.31 -17.65 15.42
CA ALA A 346 6.48 -16.98 16.44
C ALA A 346 4.96 -17.07 16.15
N LEU A 347 4.58 -17.34 14.90
CA LEU A 347 3.19 -17.37 14.43
C LEU A 347 2.29 -18.36 15.19
N PRO A 348 2.71 -19.61 15.53
CA PRO A 348 1.87 -20.57 16.24
C PRO A 348 1.41 -20.09 17.63
N ASP A 349 2.26 -19.37 18.36
CA ASP A 349 1.95 -18.87 19.71
C ASP A 349 0.94 -17.72 19.66
N VAL A 350 1.07 -16.82 18.68
CA VAL A 350 0.07 -15.77 18.40
C VAL A 350 -1.26 -16.41 17.99
N THR A 351 -1.23 -17.41 17.12
CA THR A 351 -2.40 -18.18 16.68
C THR A 351 -3.07 -18.94 17.83
N LEU A 352 -2.29 -19.48 18.79
CA LEU A 352 -2.82 -20.13 19.98
C LEU A 352 -3.46 -19.12 20.94
N ALA A 353 -2.80 -18.00 21.22
CA ALA A 353 -3.31 -16.95 22.12
C ALA A 353 -4.62 -16.32 21.62
N LEU A 354 -4.72 -16.06 20.30
CA LEU A 354 -5.95 -15.57 19.67
C LEU A 354 -7.09 -16.60 19.72
N LYS A 355 -6.78 -17.90 19.58
CA LYS A 355 -7.76 -18.99 19.73
C LYS A 355 -8.25 -19.15 21.17
N GLN A 356 -7.39 -18.88 22.16
CA GLN A 356 -7.76 -18.84 23.58
C GLN A 356 -8.55 -17.58 23.99
N GLN A 357 -8.71 -16.60 23.09
CA GLN A 357 -9.38 -15.33 23.35
C GLN A 357 -8.81 -14.56 24.56
N ASN A 358 -7.49 -14.69 24.79
CA ASN A 358 -6.77 -14.00 25.86
C ASN A 358 -5.95 -12.83 25.29
N PRO A 359 -6.39 -11.56 25.43
CA PRO A 359 -5.69 -10.42 24.84
C PRO A 359 -4.31 -10.18 25.46
N ALA A 360 -4.14 -10.43 26.77
CA ALA A 360 -2.86 -10.24 27.46
C ALA A 360 -1.80 -11.25 26.98
N LEU A 361 -2.16 -12.54 26.89
CA LEU A 361 -1.29 -13.56 26.31
C LEU A 361 -1.00 -13.29 24.81
N THR A 362 -1.96 -12.70 24.10
CA THR A 362 -1.76 -12.34 22.69
C THR A 362 -0.76 -11.18 22.55
N GLN A 363 -0.78 -10.18 23.43
CA GLN A 363 0.25 -9.13 23.47
C GLN A 363 1.64 -9.70 23.79
N GLU A 364 1.73 -10.66 24.70
CA GLU A 364 2.99 -11.33 25.05
C GLU A 364 3.55 -12.13 23.86
N SER A 365 2.71 -12.94 23.20
CA SER A 365 3.06 -13.70 21.99
C SER A 365 3.43 -12.78 20.80
N LEU A 366 2.84 -11.58 20.72
CA LEU A 366 3.16 -10.59 19.69
C LEU A 366 4.52 -9.92 19.86
N LYS A 367 5.23 -10.10 20.99
CA LYS A 367 6.56 -9.52 21.18
C LYS A 367 7.62 -10.13 20.23
N PRO A 368 7.96 -11.44 20.29
CA PRO A 368 8.95 -12.03 19.38
C PRO A 368 8.55 -11.87 17.90
N PHE A 369 7.24 -11.89 17.64
CA PHE A 369 6.65 -11.63 16.32
C PHE A 369 6.89 -10.18 15.82
N SER A 370 6.80 -9.19 16.71
CA SER A 370 7.16 -7.80 16.44
C SER A 370 8.66 -7.61 16.20
N ASP A 371 9.48 -8.27 17.00
CA ASP A 371 10.95 -8.20 16.88
C ASP A 371 11.41 -8.83 15.56
N ALA A 372 10.79 -9.94 15.15
CA ALA A 372 11.00 -10.56 13.84
C ALA A 372 10.53 -9.68 12.65
N SER A 373 9.44 -8.93 12.81
CA SER A 373 8.95 -7.98 11.78
C SER A 373 9.91 -6.79 11.58
N HIS A 374 10.58 -6.36 12.65
CA HIS A 374 11.67 -5.39 12.59
C HIS A 374 12.89 -5.99 11.88
N ASP A 375 13.28 -7.22 12.18
CA ASP A 375 14.38 -7.91 11.48
C ASP A 375 14.13 -8.08 9.98
N VAL A 376 12.90 -8.42 9.55
CA VAL A 376 12.52 -8.49 8.12
C VAL A 376 12.67 -7.13 7.44
N THR A 377 12.40 -6.05 8.17
CA THR A 377 12.54 -4.69 7.67
C THR A 377 14.01 -4.30 7.47
N HIS A 378 14.91 -4.67 8.40
CA HIS A 378 16.35 -4.47 8.22
C HIS A 378 16.89 -5.28 7.03
N ALA A 379 16.51 -6.56 6.92
CA ALA A 379 16.90 -7.39 5.78
C ALA A 379 16.35 -6.88 4.43
N TYR A 380 15.18 -6.23 4.43
CA TYR A 380 14.57 -5.66 3.24
C TYR A 380 15.32 -4.42 2.70
N TYR A 381 15.54 -3.40 3.55
CA TYR A 381 16.23 -2.18 3.12
C TYR A 381 17.75 -2.32 3.08
N GLY A 382 18.35 -3.07 4.02
CA GLY A 382 19.81 -3.20 4.14
C GLY A 382 20.44 -4.17 3.13
N ASP A 383 19.77 -5.29 2.83
CA ASP A 383 20.31 -6.33 1.96
C ASP A 383 19.51 -6.52 0.67
N PHE A 384 18.20 -6.75 0.75
CA PHE A 384 17.41 -7.16 -0.41
C PHE A 384 17.30 -6.07 -1.48
N LEU A 385 16.86 -4.85 -1.13
CA LEU A 385 16.73 -3.77 -2.12
C LEU A 385 18.06 -3.43 -2.82
N PRO A 386 19.20 -3.27 -2.11
CA PRO A 386 20.51 -3.07 -2.75
C PRO A 386 20.91 -4.23 -3.69
N GLN A 387 20.76 -5.49 -3.26
CA GLN A 387 21.16 -6.66 -4.06
C GLN A 387 20.26 -6.89 -5.28
N ALA A 388 18.94 -6.69 -5.12
CA ALA A 388 17.97 -6.81 -6.20
C ALA A 388 18.21 -5.78 -7.32
N HIS A 389 18.79 -4.62 -7.00
CA HIS A 389 19.11 -3.62 -8.01
C HIS A 389 20.45 -3.90 -8.72
N GLN A 390 21.44 -4.48 -8.02
CA GLN A 390 22.73 -4.87 -8.63
C GLN A 390 22.57 -5.97 -9.70
N SER A 391 21.77 -7.00 -9.43
CA SER A 391 21.52 -8.09 -10.41
C SER A 391 20.87 -7.58 -11.71
N VAL A 392 19.95 -6.61 -11.59
CA VAL A 392 19.28 -5.93 -12.71
C VAL A 392 20.19 -4.93 -13.45
N GLN A 393 21.36 -4.58 -12.90
CA GLN A 393 22.41 -3.88 -13.66
C GLN A 393 23.31 -4.84 -14.44
N VAL A 394 23.70 -5.97 -13.83
CA VAL A 394 24.56 -6.99 -14.46
C VAL A 394 23.90 -7.58 -15.70
N ALA A 395 22.61 -7.96 -15.61
CA ALA A 395 21.87 -8.55 -16.75
C ALA A 395 21.91 -7.64 -18.00
N LEU A 396 21.73 -6.33 -17.83
CA LEU A 396 21.77 -5.34 -18.90
C LEU A 396 23.18 -5.10 -19.50
N HIS A 397 24.24 -5.45 -18.76
CA HIS A 397 25.61 -5.41 -19.27
C HIS A 397 26.00 -6.68 -20.03
N THR A 398 25.43 -7.85 -19.67
CA THR A 398 25.66 -9.09 -20.44
C THR A 398 25.04 -9.04 -21.84
N ASP A 399 23.82 -8.50 -22.00
CA ASP A 399 23.16 -8.41 -23.31
C ASP A 399 23.80 -7.38 -24.25
N THR A 400 24.64 -6.47 -23.74
CA THR A 400 25.39 -5.48 -24.55
C THR A 400 26.82 -5.90 -24.89
N GLN A 401 27.35 -7.01 -24.34
CA GLN A 401 28.74 -7.46 -24.56
C GLN A 401 28.93 -8.63 -25.54
N THR A 402 27.89 -9.09 -26.22
CA THR A 402 28.05 -10.05 -27.34
C THR A 402 28.34 -9.37 -28.69
N GLY A 403 28.34 -8.02 -28.73
CA GLY A 403 28.55 -7.20 -29.93
C GLY A 403 29.98 -6.68 -30.12
N HIS A 404 30.84 -7.51 -30.70
CA HIS A 404 32.17 -7.19 -31.27
C HIS A 404 33.33 -6.82 -30.31
N SER A 405 34.53 -7.21 -30.73
CA SER A 405 35.82 -6.88 -30.13
C SER A 405 36.56 -5.86 -31.00
N THR A 406 37.18 -4.84 -30.40
CA THR A 406 38.62 -4.56 -30.62
C THR A 406 39.16 -3.43 -29.72
N ALA A 407 40.41 -3.63 -29.25
CA ALA A 407 41.39 -2.64 -28.77
C ALA A 407 41.05 -1.70 -27.57
N PRO A 408 41.94 -1.63 -26.55
CA PRO A 408 41.87 -0.60 -25.50
C PRO A 408 42.57 0.70 -25.91
N VAL A 409 42.06 1.84 -25.46
CA VAL A 409 42.77 3.13 -25.51
C VAL A 409 43.07 3.59 -24.09
N THR A 410 44.35 3.84 -23.81
CA THR A 410 44.83 4.38 -22.53
C THR A 410 45.09 5.88 -22.64
N SER A 411 44.49 6.67 -21.75
CA SER A 411 44.95 8.02 -21.44
C SER A 411 44.39 8.47 -20.09
N ALA A 412 45.28 8.72 -19.13
CA ALA A 412 44.93 9.41 -17.89
C ALA A 412 45.12 10.92 -18.06
N GLN A 413 44.32 11.74 -17.36
CA GLN A 413 44.68 13.13 -17.10
C GLN A 413 44.12 13.59 -15.75
N THR A 414 44.87 14.47 -15.08
CA THR A 414 44.66 14.82 -13.67
C THR A 414 44.80 16.32 -13.46
N VAL A 415 43.66 16.99 -13.22
CA VAL A 415 43.55 18.41 -12.83
C VAL A 415 42.30 18.47 -11.92
N SER A 416 42.30 18.85 -10.62
CA SER A 416 43.16 19.68 -9.76
C SER A 416 42.83 21.18 -9.77
N GLY A 417 42.27 21.68 -8.65
CA GLY A 417 41.91 23.07 -8.43
C GLY A 417 40.48 23.43 -8.88
N HIS A 418 39.82 24.42 -8.28
CA HIS A 418 40.12 25.12 -7.03
C HIS A 418 38.80 25.60 -6.39
N ALA A 419 38.79 25.86 -5.09
CA ALA A 419 37.63 26.46 -4.44
C ALA A 419 37.71 27.98 -4.54
N ASP A 420 36.56 28.65 -4.64
CA ASP A 420 36.43 30.04 -4.21
C ASP A 420 34.99 30.32 -3.74
N SER A 421 34.86 31.22 -2.77
CA SER A 421 33.62 31.46 -2.03
C SER A 421 33.10 32.87 -2.24
N HIS A 422 31.82 33.04 -2.57
CA HIS A 422 31.13 34.32 -2.32
C HIS A 422 29.62 34.16 -2.04
N GLY A 423 29.17 35.01 -1.13
CA GLY A 423 27.79 35.35 -0.80
C GLY A 423 27.83 36.41 0.31
N PRO A 424 26.70 36.94 0.79
CA PRO A 424 25.33 36.76 0.31
C PRO A 424 24.77 38.07 -0.28
N THR A 425 23.51 38.07 -0.73
CA THR A 425 22.69 39.30 -0.75
C THR A 425 21.23 38.93 -0.49
N GLU A 426 20.62 39.56 0.51
CA GLU A 426 19.19 39.41 0.81
C GLU A 426 18.37 40.37 -0.06
N THR A 427 17.26 39.91 -0.61
CA THR A 427 16.15 40.76 -1.04
C THR A 427 14.85 40.13 -0.58
N ALA A 428 14.16 40.77 0.36
CA ALA A 428 12.85 40.34 0.81
C ALA A 428 11.82 40.47 -0.33
N VAL A 429 10.96 39.46 -0.46
CA VAL A 429 9.76 39.52 -1.30
C VAL A 429 8.57 39.19 -0.41
N ASP A 430 7.72 40.18 -0.19
CA ASP A 430 6.41 40.00 0.42
C ASP A 430 5.45 39.41 -0.64
N SER A 431 4.76 38.32 -0.31
CA SER A 431 3.76 37.73 -1.19
C SER A 431 2.72 36.94 -0.39
N SER A 432 1.48 37.44 -0.38
CA SER A 432 0.32 36.78 0.23
C SER A 432 0.04 35.41 -0.39
N THR A 433 0.17 34.34 0.39
CA THR A 433 -0.24 32.99 -0.05
C THR A 433 -1.73 32.76 0.15
N PRO A 434 -2.50 32.36 -0.89
CA PRO A 434 -3.85 31.81 -0.71
C PRO A 434 -3.78 30.38 -0.12
N ASP A 435 -4.92 29.87 0.34
CA ASP A 435 -5.04 28.57 1.00
C ASP A 435 -4.44 27.40 0.20
N LYS A 436 -3.50 26.69 0.81
CA LYS A 436 -3.05 25.36 0.37
C LYS A 436 -3.61 24.30 1.32
N GLY A 437 -4.61 23.56 0.83
CA GLY A 437 -5.20 22.42 1.54
C GLY A 437 -4.16 21.36 1.89
N LEU A 438 -4.29 20.77 3.08
CA LEU A 438 -3.28 19.88 3.66
C LEU A 438 -3.37 18.46 3.07
N VAL A 439 -2.77 18.24 1.90
CA VAL A 439 -2.74 16.91 1.26
C VAL A 439 -1.85 15.95 2.07
N LEU A 440 -2.47 15.22 2.99
CA LEU A 440 -1.88 14.02 3.59
C LEU A 440 -1.95 12.86 2.60
N GLY A 441 -0.79 12.39 2.15
CA GLY A 441 -0.64 11.17 1.35
C GLY A 441 -1.08 9.90 2.09
N GLY A 442 -1.06 8.77 1.36
CA GLY A 442 -1.47 7.47 1.86
C GLY A 442 -0.57 6.91 2.98
N PHE A 443 -0.87 5.68 3.43
CA PHE A 443 -0.16 4.92 4.47
C PHE A 443 -0.18 5.49 5.91
N GLY A 444 -0.53 6.76 6.13
CA GLY A 444 -0.79 7.30 7.48
C GLY A 444 -2.02 6.70 8.21
N VAL A 445 -2.79 5.83 7.55
CA VAL A 445 -4.14 5.40 7.96
C VAL A 445 -4.17 4.70 9.33
N ALA A 446 -3.19 3.84 9.64
CA ALA A 446 -3.14 3.13 10.92
C ALA A 446 -3.01 4.10 12.10
N ASN A 447 -2.07 5.06 12.03
CA ASN A 447 -1.89 6.09 13.05
C ASN A 447 -3.09 7.06 13.10
N GLY A 448 -3.62 7.47 11.94
CA GLY A 448 -4.79 8.34 11.87
C GLY A 448 -6.04 7.73 12.53
N MET A 449 -6.29 6.44 12.29
CA MET A 449 -7.42 5.72 12.91
C MET A 449 -7.26 5.59 14.43
N VAL A 450 -6.05 5.33 14.92
CA VAL A 450 -5.75 5.29 16.36
C VAL A 450 -5.98 6.66 17.03
N ILE A 451 -5.54 7.76 16.40
CA ILE A 451 -5.76 9.12 16.91
C ILE A 451 -7.26 9.46 16.96
N ALA A 452 -8.02 9.11 15.90
CA ALA A 452 -9.47 9.32 15.86
C ALA A 452 -10.22 8.51 16.95
N LEU A 453 -9.85 7.24 17.16
CA LEU A 453 -10.43 6.39 18.20
C LEU A 453 -10.09 6.89 19.61
N ALA A 454 -8.85 7.34 19.85
CA ALA A 454 -8.43 7.94 21.11
C ALA A 454 -9.21 9.24 21.43
N ALA A 455 -9.44 10.09 20.42
CA ALA A 455 -10.27 11.29 20.55
C ALA A 455 -11.73 10.95 20.92
N LEU A 456 -12.33 9.95 20.26
CA LEU A 456 -13.68 9.48 20.55
C LEU A 456 -13.82 8.95 21.99
N PHE A 457 -12.86 8.16 22.48
CA PHE A 457 -12.84 7.71 23.88
C PHE A 457 -12.70 8.87 24.87
N LYS A 458 -11.85 9.86 24.58
CA LYS A 458 -11.63 11.05 25.42
C LYS A 458 -12.87 11.97 25.48
N ILE A 459 -13.68 12.00 24.42
CA ILE A 459 -14.98 12.68 24.40
C ILE A 459 -16.05 11.90 25.17
N ARG A 460 -16.15 10.57 24.96
CA ARG A 460 -17.17 9.71 25.58
C ARG A 460 -17.02 9.64 27.11
N THR A 461 -15.78 9.53 27.60
CA THR A 461 -15.45 9.57 29.04
C THR A 461 -15.74 10.93 29.68
N ARG A 462 -15.45 12.05 28.99
CA ARG A 462 -15.82 13.40 29.44
C ARG A 462 -17.34 13.59 29.53
N LYS A 463 -18.12 13.06 28.58
CA LYS A 463 -19.60 13.10 28.67
C LYS A 463 -20.13 12.31 29.87
N LYS A 464 -19.61 11.09 30.14
CA LYS A 464 -20.03 10.28 31.30
C LYS A 464 -19.77 11.00 32.63
N LYS A 465 -18.55 11.49 32.87
CA LYS A 465 -18.22 12.25 34.10
C LYS A 465 -19.00 13.56 34.27
N ARG A 466 -19.48 14.17 33.18
CA ARG A 466 -20.34 15.37 33.26
C ARG A 466 -21.76 14.99 33.66
N SER A 467 -22.29 13.88 33.16
CA SER A 467 -23.61 13.33 33.53
C SER A 467 -23.68 12.98 35.02
N GLU A 468 -22.65 12.30 35.53
CA GLU A 468 -22.57 11.83 36.92
C GLU A 468 -22.45 12.99 37.94
N LYS A 469 -21.94 14.16 37.51
CA LYS A 469 -21.84 15.35 38.37
C LYS A 469 -23.15 16.16 38.44
N THR A 470 -24.07 15.99 37.49
CA THR A 470 -25.37 16.68 37.49
C THR A 470 -26.46 16.03 38.35
N THR A 471 -26.28 14.80 38.83
CA THR A 471 -27.25 14.06 39.64
C THR A 471 -26.91 13.97 41.14
N SER A 472 -25.98 14.82 41.63
CA SER A 472 -25.44 14.73 43.00
C SER A 472 -25.48 16.06 43.79
N THR A 473 -26.52 16.86 43.59
CA THR A 473 -26.85 18.03 44.42
C THR A 473 -28.37 18.21 44.48
N GLY A 474 -29.03 17.80 45.58
CA GLY A 474 -30.49 17.88 45.67
C GLY A 474 -31.17 17.10 46.79
N ALA A 475 -30.61 17.08 48.00
CA ALA A 475 -31.33 16.61 49.20
C ALA A 475 -30.85 17.37 50.44
N LEU A 476 -31.77 18.08 51.10
CA LEU A 476 -31.64 18.59 52.46
C LEU A 476 -32.85 18.06 53.26
N PRO A 477 -32.72 17.83 54.58
CA PRO A 477 -33.75 17.17 55.37
C PRO A 477 -34.84 18.13 55.88
N GLU A 478 -36.01 17.55 56.13
CA GLU A 478 -36.90 17.91 57.25
C GLU A 478 -36.77 16.82 58.34
#